data_AF-A0A5B9QTK0-F1
#
_entry.id   AF-A0A5B9QTK0-F1
#
_cell.length_a   1.000
_cell.length_b   1.000
_cell.length_c   1.000
_cell.angle_alpha   90.00
_cell.angle_beta   90.00
_cell.angle_gamma   90.00
#
_symmetry.space_group_name_H-M   'P 1'
#
loop_
_entity.id
_entity.type
_entity.pdbx_description
1 polymer ?
#
loop_
_entity_poly.entity_id
_entity_poly.type
_entity_poly.pdbx_seq_one_letter_code
_entity_poly.pdbx_strand_id
1 'polypeptide(L)'
;MRKPSYTIRMVSVLLTLLLANRASAEVAIDIEVAMVPGVPITAPQEWAKRLGKLGLARVQIRSARGQEEPAATLNESGTQVSVVAILTPRDELFVPQHRFRAGDVAKLRAYFEGLPHELAEAGIDRGPFRLTEEEFGKVFVDMEKPLSISTKGKTAATVLAHCERAFRLPTKKNASVEPLLATTPVLAMELEGLSTGTALAIALRSGGLTVRPVNEPADQLHLEVAAYERGADVWPVGWKTEGSPRSLAPQLYEAVNIEIEGYTLATALAALGPRLQVPIVMDEWILDQQEIDPAEIQVKLPRKKTTLKSAVDRMLSQARLAGEIRTDDSGAPFLWVTQYGPDSRPVK
;
A
#
# COMPACT_ATOMS: atom_id res chain seq x y z
N MET A 1 -23.58 44.46 -62.98
CA MET A 1 -22.92 44.27 -61.67
C MET A 1 -23.61 43.12 -60.94
N ARG A 2 -23.02 41.93 -60.93
CA ARG A 2 -23.53 40.75 -60.22
C ARG A 2 -22.43 40.23 -59.30
N LYS A 3 -22.78 40.06 -58.02
CA LYS A 3 -21.94 39.62 -56.91
C LYS A 3 -21.38 38.21 -57.18
N PRO A 4 -20.14 37.88 -56.74
CA PRO A 4 -19.68 36.51 -56.73
C PRO A 4 -20.20 35.80 -55.48
N SER A 5 -20.85 34.65 -55.70
CA SER A 5 -21.29 33.71 -54.68
C SER A 5 -20.10 32.94 -54.14
N TYR A 6 -19.88 33.01 -52.82
CA TYR A 6 -18.92 32.16 -52.12
C TYR A 6 -19.46 30.73 -52.02
N THR A 7 -18.78 29.79 -52.67
CA THR A 7 -19.03 28.35 -52.57
C THR A 7 -18.39 27.84 -51.28
N ILE A 8 -19.23 27.45 -50.32
CA ILE A 8 -18.81 26.77 -49.09
C ILE A 8 -18.34 25.37 -49.49
N ARG A 9 -17.02 25.12 -49.46
CA ARG A 9 -16.46 23.76 -49.50
C ARG A 9 -16.42 23.21 -48.08
N MET A 10 -17.33 22.27 -47.83
CA MET A 10 -17.42 21.45 -46.62
C MET A 10 -16.21 20.52 -46.56
N VAL A 11 -15.25 20.82 -45.67
CA VAL A 11 -14.13 19.93 -45.36
C VAL A 11 -14.66 18.86 -44.39
N SER A 12 -14.92 17.66 -44.92
CA SER A 12 -15.13 16.48 -44.08
C SER A 12 -13.78 16.02 -43.54
N VAL A 13 -13.47 16.37 -42.29
CA VAL A 13 -12.37 15.76 -41.55
C VAL A 13 -12.89 14.43 -40.99
N LEU A 14 -12.60 13.34 -41.70
CA LEU A 14 -12.78 11.99 -41.19
C LEU A 14 -11.61 11.71 -40.22
N LEU A 15 -11.79 12.08 -38.95
CA LEU A 15 -10.84 11.77 -37.89
C LEU A 15 -11.09 10.32 -37.46
N THR A 16 -10.46 9.37 -38.15
CA THR A 16 -10.41 7.97 -37.72
C THR A 16 -9.58 7.92 -36.43
N LEU A 17 -10.26 7.94 -35.28
CA LEU A 17 -9.66 7.57 -34.01
C LEU A 17 -9.18 6.12 -34.11
N LEU A 18 -7.88 5.95 -34.35
CA LEU A 18 -7.14 4.75 -33.98
C LEU A 18 -7.17 4.67 -32.45
N LEU A 19 -8.26 4.14 -31.91
CA LEU A 19 -8.26 3.50 -30.61
C LEU A 19 -7.23 2.38 -30.69
N ALA A 20 -6.02 2.64 -30.19
CA ALA A 20 -5.06 1.63 -29.84
C ALA A 20 -5.66 0.81 -28.69
N ASN A 21 -6.58 -0.08 -29.05
CA ASN A 21 -6.95 -1.21 -28.24
C ASN A 21 -5.69 -2.08 -28.19
N ARG A 22 -4.78 -1.79 -27.26
CA ARG A 22 -3.80 -2.79 -26.83
C ARG A 22 -4.60 -3.85 -26.09
N ALA A 23 -5.26 -4.71 -26.87
CA ALA A 23 -5.53 -6.05 -26.42
C ALA A 23 -4.17 -6.55 -25.90
N SER A 24 -4.12 -6.94 -24.62
CA SER A 24 -2.95 -7.61 -24.07
C SER A 24 -2.66 -8.77 -25.02
N ALA A 25 -1.60 -8.64 -25.83
CA ALA A 25 -1.20 -9.71 -26.70
C ALA A 25 -0.79 -10.85 -25.76
N GLU A 26 -1.50 -11.97 -25.85
CA GLU A 26 -1.17 -13.17 -25.09
C GLU A 26 0.32 -13.47 -25.33
N VAL A 27 1.13 -13.35 -24.26
CA VAL A 27 2.59 -13.45 -24.37
C VAL A 27 2.93 -14.84 -24.88
N ALA A 28 3.59 -14.92 -26.03
CA ALA A 28 3.87 -16.19 -26.68
C ALA A 28 4.92 -16.97 -25.89
N ILE A 29 4.62 -18.21 -25.49
CA ILE A 29 5.56 -19.05 -24.73
C ILE A 29 6.12 -20.13 -25.64
N ASP A 30 7.43 -20.10 -25.83
CA ASP A 30 8.20 -21.13 -26.51
C ASP A 30 8.89 -22.01 -25.47
N ILE A 31 8.72 -23.33 -25.59
CA ILE A 31 9.42 -24.29 -24.75
C ILE A 31 10.33 -25.19 -25.57
N GLU A 32 11.57 -25.32 -25.10
CA GLU A 32 12.51 -26.33 -25.51
C GLU A 32 12.77 -27.31 -24.36
N VAL A 33 12.45 -28.58 -24.56
CA VAL A 33 12.68 -29.65 -23.60
C VAL A 33 13.95 -30.41 -23.97
N ALA A 34 14.98 -30.29 -23.13
CA ALA A 34 16.23 -31.01 -23.22
C ALA A 34 16.15 -32.33 -22.44
N MET A 35 16.32 -33.45 -23.14
CA MET A 35 16.30 -34.80 -22.56
C MET A 35 17.68 -35.19 -22.07
N VAL A 36 17.81 -35.49 -20.78
CA VAL A 36 19.06 -36.03 -20.23
C VAL A 36 19.20 -37.53 -20.52
N PRO A 37 20.40 -38.11 -20.43
CA PRO A 37 20.59 -39.54 -20.61
C PRO A 37 19.72 -40.38 -19.65
N GLY A 38 19.07 -41.43 -20.16
CA GLY A 38 18.25 -42.36 -19.37
C GLY A 38 16.74 -42.06 -19.36
N VAL A 39 16.27 -41.09 -20.13
CA VAL A 39 14.83 -40.82 -20.32
C VAL A 39 14.13 -42.02 -21.01
N PRO A 40 12.95 -42.45 -20.54
CA PRO A 40 12.18 -43.51 -21.18
C PRO A 40 11.86 -43.21 -22.65
N ILE A 41 11.90 -44.22 -23.53
CA ILE A 41 11.74 -44.06 -24.99
C ILE A 41 10.38 -43.42 -25.37
N THR A 42 9.32 -43.67 -24.58
CA THR A 42 7.97 -43.15 -24.84
C THR A 42 7.73 -41.75 -24.27
N ALA A 43 8.49 -41.34 -23.26
CA ALA A 43 8.30 -40.08 -22.54
C ALA A 43 8.32 -38.83 -23.45
N PRO A 44 9.22 -38.69 -24.44
CA PRO A 44 9.27 -37.51 -25.30
C PRO A 44 7.96 -37.31 -26.09
N GLN A 45 7.41 -38.39 -26.65
CA GLN A 45 6.17 -38.32 -27.42
C GLN A 45 4.98 -37.96 -26.53
N GLU A 46 4.94 -38.49 -25.30
CA GLU A 46 3.90 -38.17 -24.33
C GLU A 46 3.96 -36.72 -23.86
N TRP A 47 5.15 -36.22 -23.51
CA TRP A 47 5.35 -34.83 -23.12
C TRP A 47 5.05 -33.85 -24.25
N ALA A 48 5.41 -34.17 -25.50
CA ALA A 48 5.03 -33.36 -26.65
C ALA A 48 3.50 -33.22 -26.77
N LYS A 49 2.76 -34.33 -26.60
CA LYS A 49 1.29 -34.32 -26.62
C LYS A 49 0.69 -33.52 -25.46
N ARG A 50 1.28 -33.60 -24.26
CA ARG A 50 0.81 -32.86 -23.07
C ARG A 50 1.05 -31.36 -23.25
N LEU A 51 2.26 -30.96 -23.60
CA LEU A 51 2.66 -29.56 -23.82
C LEU A 51 1.90 -28.92 -24.98
N GLY A 52 1.67 -29.66 -26.06
CA GLY A 52 0.87 -29.17 -27.20
C GLY A 52 -0.59 -28.84 -26.86
N LYS A 53 -1.14 -29.38 -25.76
CA LYS A 53 -2.49 -29.04 -25.27
C LYS A 53 -2.54 -27.78 -24.38
N LEU A 54 -1.38 -27.20 -24.06
CA LEU A 54 -1.29 -26.05 -23.16
C LEU A 54 -1.38 -24.71 -23.88
N GLY A 55 -1.46 -24.69 -25.22
CA GLY A 55 -1.55 -23.43 -25.99
C GLY A 55 -0.20 -22.72 -26.16
N LEU A 56 0.91 -23.42 -25.95
CA LEU A 56 2.26 -22.87 -26.14
C LEU A 56 2.51 -22.58 -27.62
N ALA A 57 3.20 -21.47 -27.91
CA ALA A 57 3.47 -21.00 -29.27
C ALA A 57 4.39 -21.96 -30.02
N ARG A 58 5.38 -22.53 -29.33
CA ARG A 58 6.28 -23.54 -29.88
C ARG A 58 6.66 -24.57 -28.82
N VAL A 59 6.64 -25.84 -29.21
CA VAL A 59 7.13 -26.96 -28.40
C VAL A 59 8.20 -27.71 -29.18
N GLN A 60 9.41 -27.76 -28.64
CA GLN A 60 10.53 -28.50 -29.21
C GLN A 60 11.07 -29.47 -28.17
N ILE A 61 11.36 -30.71 -28.56
CA ILE A 61 12.01 -31.70 -27.68
C ILE A 61 13.28 -32.18 -28.37
N ARG A 62 14.40 -32.14 -27.67
CA ARG A 62 15.71 -32.54 -28.18
C ARG A 62 16.56 -33.19 -27.09
N SER A 63 17.65 -33.84 -27.47
CA SER A 63 18.66 -34.28 -26.51
C SER A 63 19.37 -33.08 -25.86
N ALA A 64 19.69 -33.19 -24.57
CA ALA A 64 20.47 -32.19 -23.85
C ALA A 64 21.90 -32.08 -24.40
N ARG A 65 22.44 -30.86 -24.42
CA ARG A 65 23.80 -30.53 -24.83
C ARG A 65 24.64 -30.27 -23.57
N GLY A 66 25.29 -31.32 -23.07
CA GLY A 66 26.10 -31.23 -21.85
C GLY A 66 25.24 -31.10 -20.59
N GLN A 67 25.63 -30.19 -19.69
CA GLN A 67 24.91 -29.91 -18.44
C GLN A 67 24.05 -28.66 -18.60
N GLU A 68 22.90 -28.81 -19.25
CA GLU A 68 21.89 -27.74 -19.33
C GLU A 68 21.07 -27.66 -18.06
N GLU A 69 20.71 -26.45 -17.66
CA GLU A 69 19.85 -26.16 -16.52
C GLU A 69 18.52 -25.57 -16.98
N PRO A 70 17.42 -25.78 -16.23
CA PRO A 70 16.15 -25.15 -16.54
C PRO A 70 16.26 -23.62 -16.43
N ALA A 71 15.83 -22.90 -17.45
CA ALA A 71 15.87 -21.44 -17.49
C ALA A 71 14.64 -20.89 -18.21
N ALA A 72 14.22 -19.68 -17.87
CA ALA A 72 13.25 -18.94 -18.66
C ALA A 72 13.68 -17.49 -18.82
N THR A 73 13.47 -16.93 -20.00
CA THR A 73 13.80 -15.55 -20.31
C THR A 73 12.66 -14.89 -21.05
N LEU A 74 12.36 -13.65 -20.66
CA LEU A 74 11.45 -12.77 -21.38
C LEU A 74 12.27 -11.95 -22.39
N ASN A 75 11.81 -11.82 -23.62
CA ASN A 75 12.47 -10.98 -24.61
C ASN A 75 12.34 -9.49 -24.26
N GLU A 76 13.18 -8.64 -24.87
CA GLU A 76 13.19 -7.19 -24.58
C GLU A 76 11.85 -6.49 -24.86
N SER A 77 11.04 -7.01 -25.80
CA SER A 77 9.72 -6.46 -26.12
C SER A 77 8.61 -6.93 -25.18
N GLY A 78 8.88 -7.88 -24.27
CA GLY A 78 7.89 -8.44 -23.35
C GLY A 78 6.80 -9.30 -24.03
N THR A 79 6.99 -9.68 -25.29
CA THR A 79 5.96 -10.36 -26.09
C THR A 79 6.20 -11.86 -26.25
N GLN A 80 7.37 -12.36 -25.84
CA GLN A 80 7.74 -13.76 -25.99
C GLN A 80 8.60 -14.25 -24.82
N VAL A 81 8.22 -15.38 -24.24
CA VAL A 81 8.98 -16.10 -23.21
C VAL A 81 9.63 -17.33 -23.84
N SER A 82 10.93 -17.47 -23.67
CA SER A 82 11.68 -18.68 -24.03
C SER A 82 11.97 -19.51 -22.79
N VAL A 83 11.54 -20.76 -22.76
CA VAL A 83 11.72 -21.69 -21.64
C VAL A 83 12.59 -22.87 -22.07
N VAL A 84 13.67 -23.12 -21.33
CA VAL A 84 14.44 -24.36 -21.38
C VAL A 84 13.99 -25.23 -20.21
N ALA A 85 13.46 -26.41 -20.52
CA ALA A 85 13.03 -27.40 -19.56
C ALA A 85 13.85 -28.68 -19.69
N ILE A 86 14.03 -29.42 -18.60
CA ILE A 86 14.81 -30.66 -18.56
C ILE A 86 13.89 -31.85 -18.34
N LEU A 87 13.85 -32.81 -19.26
CA LEU A 87 13.15 -34.08 -19.07
C LEU A 87 14.09 -35.10 -18.44
N THR A 88 13.72 -35.60 -17.26
CA THR A 88 14.56 -36.47 -16.43
C THR A 88 14.29 -37.96 -16.65
N PRO A 89 15.20 -38.88 -16.20
CA PRO A 89 15.00 -40.32 -16.30
C PRO A 89 13.78 -40.84 -15.52
N ARG A 90 13.24 -40.04 -14.60
CA ARG A 90 12.05 -40.35 -13.78
C ARG A 90 10.74 -39.95 -14.45
N ASP A 91 10.77 -39.56 -15.72
CA ASP A 91 9.61 -39.02 -16.45
C ASP A 91 9.02 -37.76 -15.78
N GLU A 92 9.91 -36.92 -15.26
CA GLU A 92 9.58 -35.62 -14.66
C GLU A 92 10.14 -34.50 -15.54
N LEU A 93 9.32 -33.47 -15.80
CA LEU A 93 9.71 -32.25 -16.49
C LEU A 93 10.14 -31.21 -15.44
N PHE A 94 11.41 -30.83 -15.49
CA PHE A 94 11.95 -29.74 -14.67
C PHE A 94 11.90 -28.45 -15.48
N VAL A 95 11.23 -27.45 -14.93
CA VAL A 95 11.19 -26.09 -15.46
C VAL A 95 11.83 -25.18 -14.39
N PRO A 96 12.09 -23.89 -14.65
CA PRO A 96 12.63 -22.99 -13.63
C PRO A 96 11.91 -23.14 -12.28
N GLN A 97 12.67 -23.46 -11.24
CA GLN A 97 12.23 -23.60 -9.85
C GLN A 97 11.17 -24.70 -9.57
N HIS A 98 10.63 -25.38 -10.58
CA HIS A 98 9.55 -26.35 -10.43
C HIS A 98 9.79 -27.67 -11.15
N ARG A 99 9.07 -28.70 -10.70
CA ARG A 99 9.14 -30.07 -11.24
C ARG A 99 7.72 -30.60 -11.38
N PHE A 100 7.41 -31.16 -12.54
CA PHE A 100 6.08 -31.66 -12.86
C PHE A 100 6.15 -33.11 -13.32
N ARG A 101 5.20 -33.93 -12.84
CA ARG A 101 5.01 -35.30 -13.35
C ARG A 101 3.98 -35.30 -14.46
N ALA A 102 3.90 -36.41 -15.17
CA ALA A 102 2.88 -36.66 -16.18
C ALA A 102 1.44 -36.29 -15.72
N GLY A 103 1.09 -36.56 -14.46
CA GLY A 103 -0.23 -36.25 -13.90
C GLY A 103 -0.51 -34.77 -13.58
N ASP A 104 0.50 -33.90 -13.51
CA ASP A 104 0.37 -32.52 -13.02
C ASP A 104 -0.03 -31.50 -14.10
N VAL A 105 -0.74 -31.92 -15.15
CA VAL A 105 -1.04 -31.08 -16.33
C VAL A 105 -1.73 -29.76 -15.96
N ALA A 106 -2.63 -29.77 -14.97
CA ALA A 106 -3.33 -28.56 -14.52
C ALA A 106 -2.38 -27.57 -13.83
N LYS A 107 -1.43 -28.07 -13.01
CA LYS A 107 -0.43 -27.21 -12.35
C LYS A 107 0.59 -26.67 -13.34
N LEU A 108 0.98 -27.49 -14.32
CA LEU A 108 1.87 -27.08 -15.40
C LEU A 108 1.25 -25.98 -16.27
N ARG A 109 -0.07 -26.06 -16.52
CA ARG A 109 -0.83 -24.99 -17.18
C ARG A 109 -0.74 -23.68 -16.36
N ALA A 110 -1.11 -23.74 -15.09
CA ALA A 110 -1.09 -22.57 -14.21
C ALA A 110 0.31 -21.93 -14.12
N TYR A 111 1.36 -22.76 -14.10
CA TYR A 111 2.75 -22.29 -14.15
C TYR A 111 3.03 -21.46 -15.42
N PHE A 112 2.72 -21.98 -16.61
CA PHE A 112 2.96 -21.22 -17.85
C PHE A 112 2.07 -19.98 -17.97
N GLU A 113 0.84 -20.02 -17.46
CA GLU A 113 -0.04 -18.85 -17.44
C GLU A 113 0.51 -17.72 -16.54
N GLY A 114 1.17 -18.05 -15.42
CA GLY A 114 1.79 -17.08 -14.52
C GLY A 114 3.20 -16.64 -14.91
N LEU A 115 3.94 -17.46 -15.67
CA LEU A 115 5.36 -17.26 -15.96
C LEU A 115 5.71 -15.92 -16.62
N PRO A 116 4.96 -15.40 -17.61
CA PRO A 116 5.24 -14.07 -18.18
C PRO A 116 5.21 -12.96 -17.13
N HIS A 117 4.26 -13.02 -16.20
CA HIS A 117 4.14 -12.04 -15.13
C HIS A 117 5.30 -12.17 -14.14
N GLU A 118 5.63 -13.40 -13.71
CA GLU A 118 6.77 -13.64 -12.81
C GLU A 118 8.09 -13.15 -13.41
N LEU A 119 8.32 -13.37 -14.71
CA LEU A 119 9.55 -12.90 -15.39
C LEU A 119 9.57 -11.38 -15.62
N ALA A 120 8.41 -10.76 -15.86
CA ALA A 120 8.31 -9.31 -15.95
C ALA A 120 8.58 -8.63 -14.59
N GLU A 121 8.21 -9.30 -13.50
CA GLU A 121 8.45 -8.84 -12.12
C GLU A 121 9.85 -9.24 -11.60
N ALA A 122 10.52 -10.20 -12.23
CA ALA A 122 11.81 -10.72 -11.78
C ALA A 122 12.90 -9.62 -11.85
N GLY A 123 13.44 -9.28 -10.68
CA GLY A 123 14.53 -8.30 -10.56
C GLY A 123 14.06 -6.86 -10.37
N ILE A 124 12.75 -6.60 -10.30
CA ILE A 124 12.22 -5.30 -9.87
C ILE A 124 12.32 -5.21 -8.34
N ASP A 125 13.09 -4.25 -7.84
CA ASP A 125 13.15 -3.95 -6.41
C ASP A 125 11.87 -3.20 -6.00
N ARG A 126 11.02 -3.86 -5.22
CA ARG A 126 9.75 -3.32 -4.74
C ARG A 126 9.84 -3.06 -3.24
N GLY A 127 9.54 -1.83 -2.86
CA GLY A 127 9.50 -1.36 -1.47
C GLY A 127 8.12 -1.55 -0.82
N PRO A 128 7.76 -0.66 0.13
CA PRO A 128 6.45 -0.66 0.79
C PRO A 128 5.29 -0.72 -0.20
N PHE A 129 4.21 -1.41 0.17
CA PHE A 129 3.02 -1.59 -0.67
C PHE A 129 3.29 -2.28 -2.02
N ARG A 130 4.44 -2.98 -2.13
CA ARG A 130 4.94 -3.58 -3.37
C ARG A 130 5.10 -2.57 -4.51
N LEU A 131 5.38 -1.31 -4.18
CA LEU A 131 5.62 -0.27 -5.19
C LEU A 131 7.10 -0.16 -5.52
N THR A 132 7.41 0.21 -6.76
CA THR A 132 8.76 0.69 -7.10
C THR A 132 9.02 2.04 -6.43
N GLU A 133 10.28 2.47 -6.34
CA GLU A 133 10.64 3.80 -5.79
C GLU A 133 9.92 4.94 -6.54
N GLU A 134 9.83 4.84 -7.87
CA GLU A 134 9.12 5.82 -8.71
C GLU A 134 7.61 5.86 -8.41
N GLU A 135 6.98 4.69 -8.27
CA GLU A 135 5.56 4.58 -7.95
C GLU A 135 5.27 5.10 -6.54
N PHE A 136 6.09 4.75 -5.56
CA PHE A 136 5.98 5.25 -4.21
C PHE A 136 6.13 6.78 -4.19
N GLY A 137 7.10 7.34 -4.92
CA GLY A 137 7.26 8.79 -5.06
C GLY A 137 6.03 9.49 -5.61
N LYS A 138 5.31 8.88 -6.57
CA LYS A 138 4.04 9.43 -7.09
C LYS A 138 2.94 9.48 -6.02
N VAL A 139 2.84 8.44 -5.19
CA VAL A 139 1.90 8.42 -4.04
C VAL A 139 2.30 9.48 -3.02
N PHE A 140 3.58 9.54 -2.68
CA PHE A 140 4.10 10.39 -1.62
C PHE A 140 3.84 11.88 -1.89
N VAL A 141 3.97 12.34 -3.14
CA VAL A 141 3.67 13.73 -3.55
C VAL A 141 2.22 14.16 -3.25
N ASP A 142 1.27 13.22 -3.27
CA ASP A 142 -0.11 13.50 -2.89
C ASP A 142 -0.31 13.47 -1.37
N MET A 143 0.41 12.60 -0.67
CA MET A 143 0.28 12.37 0.77
C MET A 143 1.04 13.38 1.64
N GLU A 144 2.18 13.91 1.18
CA GLU A 144 3.07 14.78 1.97
C GLU A 144 2.51 16.19 2.21
N LYS A 145 1.56 16.64 1.40
CA LYS A 145 1.03 18.01 1.46
C LYS A 145 0.26 18.25 2.75
N PRO A 146 0.41 19.41 3.42
CA PRO A 146 -0.39 19.73 4.60
C PRO A 146 -1.90 19.75 4.28
N LEU A 147 -2.69 19.18 5.17
CA LEU A 147 -4.15 19.21 5.10
C LEU A 147 -4.64 20.64 5.33
N SER A 148 -5.40 21.17 4.37
CA SER A 148 -5.80 22.58 4.29
C SER A 148 -7.20 22.88 4.83
N ILE A 149 -7.79 21.95 5.59
CA ILE A 149 -9.10 22.10 6.20
C ILE A 149 -9.04 21.80 7.68
N SER A 150 -9.74 22.59 8.48
CA SER A 150 -10.08 22.22 9.86
C SER A 150 -10.92 20.94 9.83
N THR A 151 -10.55 19.93 10.62
CA THR A 151 -11.22 18.63 10.67
C THR A 151 -12.15 18.48 11.86
N LYS A 152 -12.00 19.30 12.90
CA LYS A 152 -12.80 19.19 14.11
C LYS A 152 -14.30 19.38 13.79
N GLY A 153 -15.11 18.42 14.24
CA GLY A 153 -16.55 18.38 13.98
C GLY A 153 -16.93 17.95 12.55
N LYS A 154 -15.97 17.53 11.72
CA LYS A 154 -16.25 16.99 10.37
C LYS A 154 -16.22 15.46 10.38
N THR A 155 -16.90 14.85 9.41
CA THR A 155 -16.85 13.40 9.19
C THR A 155 -15.61 12.99 8.41
N ALA A 156 -15.18 11.74 8.57
CA ALA A 156 -14.12 11.15 7.75
C ALA A 156 -14.41 11.24 6.24
N ALA A 157 -15.67 11.09 5.84
CA ALA A 157 -16.11 11.26 4.44
C ALA A 157 -15.85 12.67 3.90
N THR A 158 -16.03 13.70 4.74
CA THR A 158 -15.76 15.10 4.36
C THR A 158 -14.26 15.33 4.16
N VAL A 159 -13.43 14.75 5.04
CA VAL A 159 -11.97 14.80 4.91
C VAL A 159 -11.53 14.08 3.64
N LEU A 160 -11.98 12.86 3.42
CA LEU A 160 -11.69 12.08 2.22
C LEU A 160 -12.06 12.83 0.94
N ALA A 161 -13.27 13.39 0.85
CA ALA A 161 -13.72 14.16 -0.31
C ALA A 161 -12.93 15.47 -0.52
N HIS A 162 -12.35 16.04 0.55
CA HIS A 162 -11.41 17.15 0.40
C HIS A 162 -10.09 16.68 -0.21
N CYS A 163 -9.52 15.60 0.31
CA CYS A 163 -8.27 15.03 -0.17
C CYS A 163 -8.38 14.56 -1.64
N GLU A 164 -9.48 13.89 -2.01
CA GLU A 164 -9.76 13.42 -3.38
C GLU A 164 -9.72 14.54 -4.43
N ARG A 165 -10.06 15.79 -4.05
CA ARG A 165 -9.99 16.94 -4.96
C ARG A 165 -8.57 17.46 -5.18
N ALA A 166 -7.65 17.15 -4.27
CA ALA A 166 -6.26 17.59 -4.30
C ALA A 166 -5.30 16.51 -4.85
N PHE A 167 -5.71 15.25 -4.80
CA PHE A 167 -4.94 14.12 -5.30
C PHE A 167 -4.84 14.11 -6.83
N ARG A 168 -3.66 13.71 -7.31
CA ARG A 168 -3.40 13.37 -8.71
C ARG A 168 -3.79 11.92 -8.98
N LEU A 169 -3.60 11.04 -8.00
CA LEU A 169 -4.00 9.65 -8.08
C LEU A 169 -5.51 9.49 -7.88
N PRO A 170 -6.18 8.64 -8.68
CA PRO A 170 -7.59 8.35 -8.46
C PRO A 170 -7.76 7.58 -7.14
N THR A 171 -8.87 7.82 -6.46
CA THR A 171 -9.27 7.06 -5.28
C THR A 171 -10.40 6.10 -5.64
N LYS A 172 -10.26 4.83 -5.25
CA LYS A 172 -11.29 3.80 -5.37
C LYS A 172 -11.77 3.39 -3.99
N LYS A 173 -13.07 3.10 -3.88
CA LYS A 173 -13.73 2.68 -2.66
C LYS A 173 -14.34 1.31 -2.92
N ASN A 174 -14.15 0.36 -2.01
CA ASN A 174 -14.89 -0.90 -2.05
C ASN A 174 -16.36 -0.67 -1.64
N ALA A 175 -17.27 -1.56 -2.05
CA ALA A 175 -18.70 -1.47 -1.75
C ALA A 175 -19.01 -1.44 -0.23
N SER A 176 -18.15 -2.02 0.59
CA SER A 176 -18.26 -2.01 2.06
C SER A 176 -17.91 -0.66 2.72
N VAL A 177 -17.30 0.28 1.98
CA VAL A 177 -16.78 1.54 2.53
C VAL A 177 -17.89 2.54 2.83
N GLU A 178 -18.86 2.69 1.93
CA GLU A 178 -19.91 3.72 2.05
C GLU A 178 -20.74 3.58 3.34
N PRO A 179 -21.21 2.37 3.73
CA PRO A 179 -21.90 2.21 5.01
C PRO A 179 -21.04 2.57 6.22
N LEU A 180 -19.74 2.20 6.20
CA LEU A 180 -18.82 2.49 7.29
C LEU A 180 -18.56 4.00 7.43
N LEU A 181 -18.31 4.68 6.31
CA LEU A 181 -18.15 6.14 6.26
C LEU A 181 -19.39 6.88 6.79
N ALA A 182 -20.59 6.38 6.48
CA ALA A 182 -21.84 6.98 6.93
C ALA A 182 -22.06 6.84 8.45
N THR A 183 -21.54 5.77 9.06
CA THR A 183 -21.63 5.52 10.51
C THR A 183 -20.45 6.04 11.32
N THR A 184 -19.39 6.50 10.65
CA THR A 184 -18.19 7.02 11.32
C THR A 184 -18.55 8.29 12.10
N PRO A 185 -18.21 8.38 13.39
CA PRO A 185 -18.40 9.61 14.17
C PRO A 185 -17.69 10.82 13.56
N VAL A 186 -18.15 12.02 13.94
CA VAL A 186 -17.39 13.23 13.64
C VAL A 186 -16.09 13.26 14.43
N LEU A 187 -15.02 13.77 13.82
CA LEU A 187 -13.72 13.89 14.46
C LEU A 187 -13.79 14.93 15.58
N ALA A 188 -13.36 14.57 16.79
CA ALA A 188 -13.28 15.50 17.92
C ALA A 188 -11.98 16.34 17.89
N MET A 189 -10.98 15.85 17.14
CA MET A 189 -9.65 16.44 17.00
C MET A 189 -9.45 17.27 15.74
N GLU A 190 -8.42 18.13 15.78
CA GLU A 190 -7.93 18.89 14.64
C GLU A 190 -6.71 18.20 14.02
N LEU A 191 -6.75 18.01 12.69
CA LEU A 191 -5.71 17.40 11.87
C LEU A 191 -5.18 18.38 10.81
N GLU A 192 -5.74 19.59 10.72
CA GLU A 192 -5.21 20.67 9.88
C GLU A 192 -3.72 20.90 10.15
N GLY A 193 -2.96 21.05 9.06
CA GLY A 193 -1.51 21.24 9.12
C GLY A 193 -0.69 19.96 9.18
N LEU A 194 -1.27 18.81 9.55
CA LEU A 194 -0.63 17.50 9.33
C LEU A 194 -0.61 17.17 7.83
N SER A 195 0.32 16.33 7.40
CA SER A 195 0.31 15.80 6.03
C SER A 195 -1.00 15.06 5.73
N THR A 196 -1.43 15.16 4.47
CA THR A 196 -2.72 14.65 4.01
C THR A 196 -2.82 13.13 4.18
N GLY A 197 -1.74 12.37 3.93
CA GLY A 197 -1.74 10.91 4.10
C GLY A 197 -1.96 10.49 5.54
N THR A 198 -1.22 11.10 6.46
CA THR A 198 -1.31 10.84 7.91
C THR A 198 -2.68 11.28 8.44
N ALA A 199 -3.13 12.49 8.10
CA ALA A 199 -4.44 12.99 8.51
C ALA A 199 -5.58 12.12 7.96
N LEU A 200 -5.49 11.68 6.70
CA LEU A 200 -6.48 10.80 6.09
C LEU A 200 -6.48 9.41 6.75
N ALA A 201 -5.30 8.84 7.03
CA ALA A 201 -5.19 7.57 7.75
C ALA A 201 -5.83 7.65 9.15
N ILE A 202 -5.58 8.74 9.88
CA ILE A 202 -6.20 8.99 11.19
C ILE A 202 -7.73 9.12 11.06
N ALA A 203 -8.20 9.92 10.09
CA ALA A 203 -9.62 10.18 9.90
C ALA A 203 -10.40 8.92 9.48
N LEU A 204 -9.84 8.09 8.60
CA LEU A 204 -10.47 6.83 8.18
C LEU A 204 -10.47 5.80 9.31
N ARG A 205 -9.41 5.77 10.13
CA ARG A 205 -9.27 4.82 11.24
C ARG A 205 -10.41 4.94 12.26
N SER A 206 -10.96 6.13 12.51
CA SER A 206 -12.10 6.28 13.43
C SER A 206 -13.34 5.49 12.99
N GLY A 207 -13.47 5.20 11.69
CA GLY A 207 -14.51 4.36 11.11
C GLY A 207 -14.11 2.90 10.85
N GLY A 208 -12.94 2.46 11.32
CA GLY A 208 -12.39 1.15 10.98
C GLY A 208 -12.02 1.01 9.50
N LEU A 209 -11.70 2.12 8.82
CA LEU A 209 -11.30 2.17 7.42
C LEU A 209 -9.80 2.43 7.30
N THR A 210 -9.24 2.07 6.16
CA THR A 210 -7.82 2.29 5.81
C THR A 210 -7.70 2.82 4.39
N VAL A 211 -6.58 3.47 4.10
CA VAL A 211 -6.16 3.83 2.74
C VAL A 211 -4.84 3.13 2.43
N ARG A 212 -4.65 2.67 1.20
CA ARG A 212 -3.37 2.14 0.72
C ARG A 212 -3.21 2.44 -0.76
N PRO A 213 -1.99 2.58 -1.28
CA PRO A 213 -1.77 2.59 -2.71
C PRO A 213 -1.84 1.17 -3.28
N VAL A 214 -2.37 1.05 -4.49
CA VAL A 214 -2.51 -0.22 -5.21
C VAL A 214 -2.09 -0.01 -6.66
N ASN A 215 -1.27 -0.91 -7.19
CA ASN A 215 -0.81 -0.91 -8.58
C ASN A 215 -1.12 -2.22 -9.30
N GLU A 216 -2.27 -2.83 -8.96
CA GLU A 216 -2.75 -4.06 -9.59
C GLU A 216 -4.08 -3.78 -10.32
N PRO A 217 -4.18 -4.05 -11.64
CA PRO A 217 -3.09 -4.47 -12.54
C PRO A 217 -2.03 -3.37 -12.72
N ALA A 218 -0.83 -3.76 -13.15
CA ALA A 218 0.31 -2.85 -13.34
C ALA A 218 -0.07 -1.62 -14.19
N ASP A 219 0.56 -0.49 -13.90
CA ASP A 219 0.30 0.85 -14.47
C ASP A 219 -1.07 1.47 -14.13
N GLN A 220 -1.83 0.86 -13.23
CA GLN A 220 -3.06 1.45 -12.68
C GLN A 220 -2.88 1.87 -11.22
N LEU A 221 -1.81 2.62 -10.93
CA LEU A 221 -1.57 3.16 -9.59
C LEU A 221 -2.76 4.03 -9.13
N HIS A 222 -3.37 3.66 -8.01
CA HIS A 222 -4.49 4.36 -7.40
C HIS A 222 -4.47 4.22 -5.88
N LEU A 223 -5.24 5.04 -5.19
CA LEU A 223 -5.49 4.90 -3.76
C LEU A 223 -6.74 4.06 -3.56
N GLU A 224 -6.66 3.04 -2.72
CA GLU A 224 -7.80 2.22 -2.33
C GLU A 224 -8.18 2.54 -0.89
N VAL A 225 -9.45 2.88 -0.68
CA VAL A 225 -10.07 2.93 0.64
C VAL A 225 -10.84 1.63 0.85
N ALA A 226 -10.59 0.98 1.97
CA ALA A 226 -11.19 -0.31 2.32
C ALA A 226 -11.43 -0.42 3.84
N ALA A 227 -12.20 -1.42 4.26
CA ALA A 227 -12.30 -1.78 5.67
C ALA A 227 -10.96 -2.29 6.18
N TYR A 228 -10.66 -2.02 7.45
CA TYR A 228 -9.46 -2.52 8.10
C TYR A 228 -9.46 -4.05 8.14
N GLU A 229 -8.38 -4.64 7.62
CA GLU A 229 -8.10 -6.06 7.74
C GLU A 229 -6.81 -6.26 8.54
N ARG A 230 -6.82 -7.24 9.45
CA ARG A 230 -5.66 -7.53 10.29
C ARG A 230 -4.49 -8.00 9.42
N GLY A 231 -3.36 -7.32 9.52
CA GLY A 231 -2.15 -7.65 8.78
C GLY A 231 -2.13 -7.12 7.34
N ALA A 232 -3.11 -6.31 6.94
CA ALA A 232 -3.04 -5.60 5.67
C ALA A 232 -1.94 -4.55 5.69
N ASP A 233 -1.21 -4.43 4.57
CA ASP A 233 -0.26 -3.35 4.34
C ASP A 233 -1.05 -2.08 3.98
N VAL A 234 -1.09 -1.13 4.91
CA VAL A 234 -1.92 0.09 4.84
C VAL A 234 -1.09 1.33 5.12
N TRP A 235 -1.51 2.47 4.56
CA TRP A 235 -0.84 3.74 4.83
C TRP A 235 -0.86 4.02 6.34
N PRO A 236 0.30 4.29 6.96
CA PRO A 236 0.38 4.33 8.40
C PRO A 236 -0.19 5.63 8.97
N VAL A 237 -0.61 5.57 10.24
CA VAL A 237 -0.88 6.77 11.05
C VAL A 237 0.46 7.38 11.47
N GLY A 238 1.11 8.07 10.53
CA GLY A 238 2.47 8.55 10.68
C GLY A 238 3.51 7.43 10.70
N TRP A 239 4.71 7.79 10.31
CA TRP A 239 5.89 6.93 10.24
C TRP A 239 6.60 6.88 11.59
N LYS A 240 7.31 5.77 11.81
CA LYS A 240 8.27 5.73 12.92
C LYS A 240 9.37 6.73 12.65
N THR A 241 9.78 7.40 13.72
CA THR A 241 10.84 8.39 13.64
C THR A 241 12.16 7.76 13.21
N GLU A 242 12.80 8.38 12.23
CA GLU A 242 14.21 8.13 11.95
C GLU A 242 15.06 8.94 12.95
N GLY A 243 15.92 8.26 13.70
CA GLY A 243 16.78 8.89 14.71
C GLY A 243 16.16 9.02 16.10
N SER A 244 16.66 9.99 16.89
CA SER A 244 16.28 10.13 18.30
C SER A 244 15.02 10.98 18.46
N PRO A 245 13.98 10.52 19.19
CA PRO A 245 12.82 11.36 19.49
C PRO A 245 13.17 12.69 20.17
N ARG A 246 14.31 12.76 20.87
CA ARG A 246 14.80 13.98 21.51
C ARG A 246 15.31 15.03 20.53
N SER A 247 15.85 14.63 19.37
CA SER A 247 16.25 15.60 18.35
C SER A 247 15.05 16.14 17.57
N LEU A 248 14.00 15.32 17.39
CA LEU A 248 12.79 15.72 16.67
C LEU A 248 11.87 16.63 17.48
N ALA A 249 11.72 16.35 18.78
CA ALA A 249 10.86 17.13 19.67
C ALA A 249 11.61 17.50 20.97
N PRO A 250 12.66 18.33 20.90
CA PRO A 250 13.53 18.62 22.04
C PRO A 250 12.80 19.24 23.23
N GLN A 251 11.75 20.04 22.97
CA GLN A 251 10.92 20.71 23.98
C GLN A 251 10.29 19.70 24.94
N LEU A 252 9.92 18.51 24.46
CA LEU A 252 9.36 17.44 25.29
C LEU A 252 10.34 16.96 26.37
N TYR A 253 11.64 17.17 26.18
CA TYR A 253 12.70 16.71 27.07
C TYR A 253 13.27 17.83 27.95
N GLU A 254 12.69 19.03 27.89
CA GLU A 254 13.03 20.12 28.78
C GLU A 254 12.55 19.86 30.20
N ALA A 255 13.39 20.17 31.18
CA ALA A 255 13.06 19.98 32.59
C ALA A 255 12.14 21.10 33.08
N VAL A 256 10.98 20.73 33.60
CA VAL A 256 9.96 21.62 34.14
C VAL A 256 9.59 21.19 35.56
N ASN A 257 9.18 22.15 36.37
CA ASN A 257 8.45 21.86 37.61
C ASN A 257 6.97 21.90 37.27
N ILE A 258 6.30 20.75 37.38
CA ILE A 258 4.89 20.60 37.05
C ILE A 258 4.15 19.96 38.22
N GLU A 259 2.91 20.41 38.40
CA GLU A 259 1.95 19.91 39.37
C GLU A 259 0.59 19.93 38.68
N ILE A 260 -0.16 18.83 38.78
CA ILE A 260 -1.49 18.70 38.21
C ILE A 260 -2.36 18.03 39.26
N GLU A 261 -3.41 18.71 39.68
CA GLU A 261 -4.39 18.20 40.64
C GLU A 261 -5.75 18.81 40.32
N GLY A 262 -6.80 17.99 40.33
CA GLY A 262 -8.18 18.44 40.07
C GLY A 262 -8.49 18.74 38.60
N TYR A 263 -7.73 18.17 37.65
CA TYR A 263 -7.97 18.30 36.22
C TYR A 263 -8.24 16.94 35.58
N THR A 264 -9.06 16.94 34.54
CA THR A 264 -9.26 15.78 33.66
C THR A 264 -8.08 15.63 32.70
N LEU A 265 -7.87 14.45 32.14
CA LEU A 265 -6.80 14.19 31.18
C LEU A 265 -6.89 15.15 29.98
N ALA A 266 -8.09 15.34 29.41
CA ALA A 266 -8.31 16.26 28.30
C ALA A 266 -7.90 17.69 28.64
N THR A 267 -8.35 18.22 29.79
CA THR A 267 -8.00 19.58 30.23
C THR A 267 -6.50 19.73 30.49
N ALA A 268 -5.88 18.73 31.13
CA ALA A 268 -4.45 18.76 31.42
C ALA A 268 -3.61 18.73 30.13
N LEU A 269 -3.96 17.89 29.15
CA LEU A 269 -3.26 17.82 27.87
C LEU A 269 -3.45 19.10 27.05
N ALA A 270 -4.67 19.65 27.00
CA ALA A 270 -4.94 20.91 26.33
C ALA A 270 -4.11 22.07 26.92
N ALA A 271 -3.98 22.12 28.26
CA ALA A 271 -3.17 23.14 28.93
C ALA A 271 -1.65 22.98 28.66
N LEU A 272 -1.17 21.76 28.44
CA LEU A 272 0.23 21.49 28.11
C LEU A 272 0.54 21.67 26.62
N GLY A 273 -0.44 21.49 25.73
CA GLY A 273 -0.28 21.56 24.27
C GLY A 273 0.64 22.68 23.77
N PRO A 274 0.41 23.95 24.14
CA PRO A 274 1.25 25.07 23.71
C PRO A 274 2.74 24.95 24.10
N ARG A 275 3.04 24.25 25.19
CA ARG A 275 4.42 24.01 25.65
C ARG A 275 5.08 22.82 24.97
N LEU A 276 4.29 21.84 24.52
CA LEU A 276 4.83 20.66 23.84
C LEU A 276 5.35 21.01 22.44
N GLN A 277 4.79 22.05 21.81
CA GLN A 277 5.10 22.49 20.44
C GLN A 277 4.96 21.41 19.35
N VAL A 278 4.36 20.27 19.70
CA VAL A 278 4.00 19.19 18.78
C VAL A 278 2.50 18.93 18.93
N PRO A 279 1.77 18.68 17.82
CA PRO A 279 0.37 18.31 17.89
C PRO A 279 0.19 17.04 18.73
N ILE A 280 -0.84 17.01 19.56
CA ILE A 280 -1.29 15.79 20.25
C ILE A 280 -2.48 15.24 19.49
N VAL A 281 -2.39 14.00 19.03
CA VAL A 281 -3.46 13.33 18.29
C VAL A 281 -3.83 12.06 19.05
N MET A 282 -5.12 11.88 19.34
CA MET A 282 -5.63 10.70 20.03
C MET A 282 -6.27 9.71 19.06
N ASP A 283 -6.04 8.43 19.28
CA ASP A 283 -6.66 7.34 18.53
C ASP A 283 -8.12 7.17 18.95
N GLU A 284 -9.02 7.98 18.37
CA GLU A 284 -10.45 7.99 18.69
C GLU A 284 -11.08 6.59 18.58
N TRP A 285 -10.63 5.76 17.64
CA TRP A 285 -11.12 4.39 17.50
C TRP A 285 -10.77 3.54 18.74
N ILE A 286 -9.53 3.61 19.22
CA ILE A 286 -9.12 2.90 20.44
C ILE A 286 -9.81 3.47 21.68
N LEU A 287 -10.00 4.78 21.76
CA LEU A 287 -10.71 5.40 22.88
C LEU A 287 -12.15 4.89 22.97
N ASP A 288 -12.86 4.84 21.84
CA ASP A 288 -14.22 4.30 21.76
C ASP A 288 -14.27 2.80 22.10
N GLN A 289 -13.41 1.99 21.47
CA GLN A 289 -13.36 0.53 21.70
C GLN A 289 -13.01 0.15 23.15
N GLN A 290 -12.29 1.01 23.88
CA GLN A 290 -11.91 0.78 25.27
C GLN A 290 -12.78 1.56 26.27
N GLU A 291 -13.81 2.27 25.78
CA GLU A 291 -14.70 3.11 26.60
C GLU A 291 -13.91 4.12 27.46
N ILE A 292 -12.86 4.70 26.88
CA ILE A 292 -12.00 5.69 27.53
C ILE A 292 -12.44 7.08 27.10
N ASP A 293 -13.01 7.86 28.04
CA ASP A 293 -13.26 9.29 27.86
C ASP A 293 -12.21 10.14 28.59
N PRO A 294 -11.26 10.77 27.88
CA PRO A 294 -10.28 11.68 28.48
C PRO A 294 -10.89 12.88 29.22
N ALA A 295 -12.12 13.27 28.92
CA ALA A 295 -12.81 14.36 29.59
C ALA A 295 -13.37 13.96 30.97
N GLU A 296 -13.51 12.66 31.26
CA GLU A 296 -14.02 12.17 32.55
C GLU A 296 -12.90 11.69 33.48
N ILE A 297 -11.75 11.29 32.92
CA ILE A 297 -10.64 10.72 33.70
C ILE A 297 -9.86 11.81 34.42
N GLN A 298 -9.92 11.81 35.75
CA GLN A 298 -9.09 12.68 36.60
C GLN A 298 -7.65 12.22 36.60
N VAL A 299 -6.71 13.16 36.42
CA VAL A 299 -5.27 12.88 36.48
C VAL A 299 -4.61 13.66 37.61
N LYS A 300 -3.61 13.04 38.23
CA LYS A 300 -2.82 13.66 39.29
C LYS A 300 -1.33 13.49 39.03
N LEU A 301 -0.60 14.60 39.10
CA LEU A 301 0.86 14.62 39.12
C LEU A 301 1.32 15.44 40.35
N PRO A 302 1.99 14.82 41.33
CA PRO A 302 2.55 15.56 42.45
C PRO A 302 3.65 16.49 41.95
N ARG A 303 3.82 17.64 42.62
CA ARG A 303 4.85 18.62 42.30
C ARG A 303 6.23 17.98 42.25
N LYS A 304 6.81 17.92 41.05
CA LYS A 304 8.13 17.31 40.84
C LYS A 304 8.85 17.95 39.65
N LYS A 305 10.17 18.07 39.75
CA LYS A 305 11.04 18.39 38.61
C LYS A 305 11.12 17.18 37.69
N THR A 306 10.62 17.30 36.47
CA THR A 306 10.54 16.21 35.48
C THR A 306 10.58 16.79 34.06
N THR A 307 10.61 15.97 33.01
CA THR A 307 10.42 16.46 31.64
C THR A 307 8.94 16.53 31.27
N LEU A 308 8.59 17.33 30.26
CA LEU A 308 7.23 17.38 29.71
C LEU A 308 6.78 16.00 29.21
N LYS A 309 7.63 15.25 28.50
CA LYS A 309 7.36 13.88 28.04
C LYS A 309 6.99 12.96 29.19
N SER A 310 7.81 12.94 30.25
CA SER A 310 7.55 12.09 31.41
C SER A 310 6.30 12.50 32.18
N ALA A 311 5.94 13.79 32.18
CA ALA A 311 4.67 14.25 32.75
C ALA A 311 3.48 13.75 31.92
N VAL A 312 3.53 13.94 30.60
CA VAL A 312 2.50 13.44 29.67
C VAL A 312 2.35 11.93 29.77
N ASP A 313 3.44 11.16 29.71
CA ASP A 313 3.39 9.70 29.80
C ASP A 313 2.76 9.21 31.11
N ARG A 314 3.06 9.87 32.23
CA ARG A 314 2.44 9.53 33.52
C ARG A 314 0.94 9.85 33.55
N MET A 315 0.50 10.93 32.92
CA MET A 315 -0.94 11.22 32.80
C MET A 315 -1.64 10.20 31.91
N LEU A 316 -1.07 9.92 30.73
CA LEU A 316 -1.61 8.93 29.80
C LEU A 316 -1.71 7.55 30.46
N SER A 317 -0.69 7.14 31.22
CA SER A 317 -0.70 5.85 31.91
C SER A 317 -1.82 5.70 32.95
N GLN A 318 -2.27 6.80 33.58
CA GLN A 318 -3.41 6.78 34.51
C GLN A 318 -4.73 6.48 33.79
N ALA A 319 -4.80 6.79 32.49
CA ALA A 319 -5.91 6.46 31.60
C ALA A 319 -5.68 5.18 30.78
N ARG A 320 -4.63 4.38 31.08
CA ARG A 320 -4.22 3.20 30.30
C ARG A 320 -3.81 3.48 28.85
N LEU A 321 -3.39 4.72 28.58
CA LEU A 321 -2.90 5.16 27.28
C LEU A 321 -1.38 5.31 27.27
N ALA A 322 -0.81 5.32 26.08
CA ALA A 322 0.60 5.54 25.80
C ALA A 322 0.76 6.59 24.68
N GLY A 323 1.82 7.39 24.78
CA GLY A 323 2.18 8.40 23.78
C GLY A 323 3.47 8.02 23.03
N GLU A 324 3.39 7.90 21.72
CA GLU A 324 4.52 7.65 20.81
C GLU A 324 4.75 8.89 19.92
N ILE A 325 6.01 9.32 19.77
CA ILE A 325 6.34 10.35 18.79
C ILE A 325 6.44 9.70 17.42
N ARG A 326 5.67 10.23 16.47
CA ARG A 326 5.66 9.84 15.07
C ARG A 326 5.95 11.04 14.19
N THR A 327 6.35 10.78 12.96
CA THR A 327 6.46 11.81 11.92
C THR A 327 5.35 11.61 10.92
N ASP A 328 4.75 12.71 10.49
CA ASP A 328 3.82 12.66 9.37
C ASP A 328 4.58 12.44 8.03
N ASP A 329 3.87 12.42 6.91
CA ASP A 329 4.47 12.22 5.59
C ASP A 329 5.37 13.39 5.15
N SER A 330 5.31 14.54 5.83
CA SER A 330 6.23 15.67 5.59
C SER A 330 7.48 15.63 6.49
N GLY A 331 7.55 14.64 7.39
CA GLY A 331 8.60 14.55 8.41
C GLY A 331 8.33 15.39 9.67
N ALA A 332 7.17 16.03 9.78
CA ALA A 332 6.82 16.85 10.94
C ALA A 332 6.41 15.95 12.13
N PRO A 333 6.94 16.18 13.34
CA PRO A 333 6.65 15.32 14.48
C PRO A 333 5.30 15.64 15.11
N PHE A 334 4.60 14.60 15.56
CA PHE A 334 3.40 14.69 16.39
C PHE A 334 3.39 13.59 17.46
N LEU A 335 2.65 13.82 18.54
CA LEU A 335 2.44 12.84 19.60
C LEU A 335 1.17 12.05 19.31
N TRP A 336 1.34 10.79 18.90
CA TRP A 336 0.25 9.83 18.73
C TRP A 336 -0.07 9.16 20.07
N VAL A 337 -1.30 9.32 20.53
CA VAL A 337 -1.80 8.79 21.80
C VAL A 337 -2.76 7.64 21.52
N THR A 338 -2.43 6.45 21.99
CA THR A 338 -3.21 5.22 21.77
C THR A 338 -3.04 4.27 22.97
N GLN A 339 -3.52 3.03 22.90
CA GLN A 339 -3.31 2.04 23.97
C GLN A 339 -1.89 1.46 23.97
N TYR A 340 -1.51 0.82 25.08
CA TYR A 340 -0.29 0.01 25.15
C TYR A 340 -0.42 -1.27 24.31
N GLY A 341 0.51 -1.52 23.37
CA GLY A 341 0.66 -2.87 22.79
C GLY A 341 0.88 -2.93 21.27
N PRO A 342 0.67 -4.09 20.64
CA PRO A 342 0.93 -4.30 19.21
C PRO A 342 0.04 -3.46 18.29
N ASP A 343 -1.15 -3.07 18.73
CA ASP A 343 -2.07 -2.20 17.97
C ASP A 343 -1.57 -0.74 17.89
N SER A 344 -0.54 -0.40 18.66
CA SER A 344 0.22 0.83 18.49
C SER A 344 1.20 0.78 17.29
N ARG A 345 1.17 -0.21 16.38
CA ARG A 345 2.11 -0.28 15.23
C ARG A 345 1.49 -0.95 13.98
N PRO A 346 1.89 -0.55 12.76
CA PRO A 346 1.72 -1.41 11.59
C PRO A 346 2.57 -2.68 11.79
N VAL A 347 1.95 -3.83 11.56
CA VAL A 347 2.57 -5.16 11.67
C VAL A 347 3.65 -5.27 10.59
N LYS A 348 4.83 -5.79 10.98
CA LYS A 348 5.93 -6.11 10.08
C LYS A 348 5.54 -7.20 9.08
#